data_AF-W2K3K1-F1
#
_entry.id   AF-W2K3K1-F1
#
_cell.length_a   1.000
_cell.length_b   1.000
_cell.length_c   1.000
_cell.angle_alpha   90.00
_cell.angle_beta   90.00
_cell.angle_gamma   90.00
#
_symmetry.space_group_name_H-M   'P 1'
#
loop_
_entity.id
_entity.type
_entity.pdbx_description
1 polymer ?
#
loop_
_entity_poly.entity_id
_entity_poly.type
_entity_poly.pdbx_seq_one_letter_code
_entity_poly.pdbx_strand_id
1 'polypeptide(L)'
;MAGALPACFAVEFDCYKVGITGAKVDVIDQWKRFDHTTVVKLHILHCPELEVPEMFQEFIRLREIWIYNSTIRDWGPEAAVTNSCHPNLTVLSMIRTNLTDGLLPLGFQSDDFPINLIQINFCETNLRTLPDDIDGRWNFNASIHIENSQLSAIPLSLIRLQPTSLSLAGNPINELPPKLFETPDIQYISVSYTDVVEPPRSVAQPPLHPMVIDLAGTTIAFFWSWIDPFIENAIGDTLQIIAGGTPYCSDLATIFNGLVSNFSAVFHQGYSQHLTNASESNWNIIRQAIDCDTRTSVKFPLESWDAQYGMEFQC
;
A
#
# COMPACT_ATOMS: atom_id res chain seq x y z
N MET A 1 -15.65 24.75 40.15
CA MET A 1 -14.38 24.62 39.41
C MET A 1 -14.58 23.48 38.43
N ALA A 2 -14.84 23.78 37.16
CA ALA A 2 -14.83 22.75 36.13
C ALA A 2 -13.40 22.19 36.10
N GLY A 3 -13.24 20.92 36.46
CA GLY A 3 -11.93 20.29 36.52
C GLY A 3 -11.33 20.27 35.11
N ALA A 4 -10.11 20.79 34.97
CA ALA A 4 -9.38 20.67 33.71
C ALA A 4 -9.21 19.19 33.36
N LEU A 5 -9.53 18.81 32.12
CA LEU A 5 -9.30 17.46 31.63
C LEU A 5 -7.79 17.23 31.43
N PRO A 6 -7.29 15.99 31.61
CA PRO A 6 -5.88 15.69 31.38
C PRO A 6 -5.52 15.87 29.90
N ALA A 7 -4.39 16.52 29.65
CA ALA A 7 -3.80 16.60 28.32
C ALA A 7 -3.09 15.29 27.97
N CYS A 8 -3.30 14.77 26.77
CA CYS A 8 -2.76 13.50 26.30
C CYS A 8 -2.06 13.70 24.97
N PHE A 9 -0.73 13.52 24.91
CA PHE A 9 0.00 13.60 23.65
C PHE A 9 -0.33 12.41 22.73
N ALA A 10 -0.36 11.21 23.31
CA ALA A 10 -0.73 9.97 22.63
C ALA A 10 -1.85 9.28 23.40
N VAL A 11 -2.83 8.77 22.66
CA VAL A 11 -3.96 8.01 23.19
C VAL A 11 -3.93 6.63 22.56
N GLU A 12 -3.67 5.62 23.37
CA GLU A 12 -3.88 4.21 23.02
C GLU A 12 -5.28 3.80 23.50
N PHE A 13 -6.24 3.89 22.58
CA PHE A 13 -7.63 3.53 22.79
C PHE A 13 -7.85 2.06 22.47
N ASP A 14 -7.63 1.21 23.48
CA ASP A 14 -7.76 -0.24 23.40
C ASP A 14 -9.10 -0.71 23.98
N CYS A 15 -10.03 -1.10 23.09
CA CYS A 15 -11.39 -1.47 23.47
C CYS A 15 -11.43 -2.70 24.39
N TYR A 16 -10.54 -3.68 24.20
CA TYR A 16 -10.48 -4.86 25.08
C TYR A 16 -9.96 -4.51 26.47
N LYS A 17 -8.94 -3.65 26.59
CA LYS A 17 -8.43 -3.22 27.91
C LYS A 17 -9.45 -2.41 28.70
N VAL A 18 -10.25 -1.58 28.04
CA VAL A 18 -11.28 -0.77 28.71
C VAL A 18 -12.63 -1.48 28.84
N GLY A 19 -12.77 -2.69 28.28
CA GLY A 19 -13.95 -3.54 28.43
C GLY A 19 -15.17 -3.09 27.62
N ILE A 20 -14.97 -2.56 26.41
CA ILE A 20 -16.04 -2.10 25.50
C ILE A 20 -15.85 -2.72 24.09
N THR A 21 -16.85 -2.60 23.22
CA THR A 21 -16.76 -3.10 21.83
C THR A 21 -16.32 -2.03 20.83
N GLY A 22 -16.48 -0.75 21.16
CA GLY A 22 -16.25 0.37 20.24
C GLY A 22 -17.51 1.04 19.73
N ALA A 23 -18.69 0.70 20.28
CA ALA A 23 -19.95 1.38 19.98
C ALA A 23 -19.86 2.89 20.26
N LYS A 24 -20.56 3.71 19.46
CA LYS A 24 -20.42 5.18 19.47
C LYS A 24 -20.58 5.79 20.87
N VAL A 25 -21.54 5.30 21.67
CA VAL A 25 -21.79 5.79 23.03
C VAL A 25 -20.60 5.56 23.96
N ASP A 26 -19.98 4.38 23.90
CA ASP A 26 -18.84 4.03 24.73
C ASP A 26 -17.60 4.82 24.30
N VAL A 27 -17.38 4.99 22.99
CA VAL A 27 -16.28 5.81 22.46
C VAL A 27 -16.39 7.25 22.96
N ILE A 28 -17.58 7.84 22.90
CA ILE A 28 -17.84 9.19 23.43
C ILE A 28 -17.54 9.26 24.93
N ASP A 29 -18.01 8.28 25.71
CA ASP A 29 -17.83 8.26 27.16
C ASP A 29 -16.37 8.07 27.59
N GLN A 30 -15.54 7.43 26.76
CA GLN A 30 -14.09 7.33 26.98
C GLN A 30 -13.36 8.59 26.52
N TRP A 31 -13.68 9.13 25.34
CA TRP A 31 -12.99 10.30 24.79
C TRP A 31 -13.24 11.59 25.58
N LYS A 32 -14.40 11.71 26.25
CA LYS A 32 -14.68 12.82 27.20
C LYS A 32 -13.77 12.86 28.43
N ARG A 33 -12.99 11.81 28.71
CA ARG A 33 -12.17 11.70 29.92
C ARG A 33 -10.83 12.42 29.82
N PHE A 34 -10.46 12.91 28.64
CA PHE A 34 -9.24 13.64 28.39
C PHE A 34 -9.50 14.84 27.46
N ASP A 35 -8.56 15.77 27.42
CA ASP A 35 -8.61 16.90 26.49
C ASP A 35 -8.15 16.43 25.10
N HIS A 36 -9.10 15.96 24.29
CA HIS A 36 -8.83 15.46 22.93
C HIS A 36 -8.23 16.50 21.99
N THR A 37 -8.35 17.80 22.29
CA THR A 37 -7.71 18.87 21.50
C THR A 37 -6.18 18.86 21.62
N THR A 38 -5.64 18.17 22.62
CA THR A 38 -4.18 18.04 22.85
C THR A 38 -3.57 16.82 22.15
N VAL A 39 -4.39 15.91 21.62
CA VAL A 39 -3.96 14.63 21.08
C VAL A 39 -3.23 14.81 19.75
N VAL A 40 -2.03 14.25 19.69
CA VAL A 40 -1.16 14.23 18.52
C VAL A 40 -1.18 12.85 17.85
N LYS A 41 -1.29 11.78 18.65
CA LYS A 41 -1.34 10.40 18.17
C LYS A 41 -2.58 9.71 18.73
N LEU A 42 -3.43 9.20 17.83
CA LEU A 42 -4.58 8.39 18.21
C LEU A 42 -4.41 6.99 17.64
N HIS A 43 -4.26 6.02 18.52
CA HIS A 43 -4.12 4.61 18.19
C HIS A 43 -5.34 3.87 18.70
N ILE A 44 -6.15 3.34 17.79
CA ILE A 44 -7.37 2.59 18.10
C ILE A 44 -7.04 1.11 17.94
N LEU A 45 -7.13 0.37 19.03
CA LEU A 45 -6.72 -1.03 19.10
C LEU A 45 -7.91 -1.89 19.50
N HIS A 46 -8.06 -3.04 18.84
CA HIS A 46 -8.94 -4.12 19.32
C HIS A 46 -10.42 -3.74 19.50
N CYS A 47 -10.95 -2.89 18.64
CA CYS A 47 -12.35 -2.46 18.67
C CYS A 47 -13.19 -3.26 17.65
N PRO A 48 -13.91 -4.33 18.07
CA PRO A 48 -14.66 -5.21 17.17
C PRO A 48 -15.91 -4.57 16.55
N GLU A 49 -16.37 -3.43 17.04
CA GLU A 49 -17.55 -2.72 16.52
C GLU A 49 -17.34 -1.20 16.54
N LEU A 50 -16.19 -0.73 16.03
CA LEU A 50 -15.81 0.68 16.08
C LEU A 50 -16.80 1.56 15.31
N GLU A 51 -17.42 2.49 16.02
CA GLU A 51 -18.23 3.58 15.48
C GLU A 51 -17.64 4.93 15.90
N VAL A 52 -17.13 5.69 14.93
CA VAL A 52 -16.42 6.95 15.23
C VAL A 52 -17.39 8.13 15.34
N PRO A 53 -17.45 8.83 16.49
CA PRO A 53 -18.35 9.96 16.68
C PRO A 53 -17.86 11.25 16.02
N GLU A 54 -18.78 12.19 15.78
CA GLU A 54 -18.48 13.56 15.30
C GLU A 54 -17.47 14.32 16.18
N MET A 55 -17.38 13.98 17.47
CA MET A 55 -16.36 14.46 18.41
C MET A 55 -14.93 14.25 17.89
N PHE A 56 -14.72 13.31 16.95
CA PHE A 56 -13.45 13.14 16.26
C PHE A 56 -12.92 14.43 15.60
N GLN A 57 -13.80 15.31 15.10
CA GLN A 57 -13.40 16.58 14.49
C GLN A 57 -12.66 17.53 15.46
N GLU A 58 -12.78 17.31 16.77
CA GLU A 58 -12.15 18.14 17.79
C GLU A 58 -10.68 17.74 18.06
N PHE A 59 -10.19 16.67 17.45
CA PHE A 59 -8.80 16.20 17.56
C PHE A 59 -7.84 17.02 16.68
N ILE A 60 -7.82 18.34 16.91
CA ILE A 60 -7.23 19.34 16.01
C ILE A 60 -5.69 19.31 15.86
N ARG A 61 -5.00 18.53 16.70
CA ARG A 61 -3.53 18.40 16.71
C ARG A 61 -3.04 17.07 16.16
N LEU A 62 -3.93 16.21 15.65
CA LEU A 62 -3.55 14.90 15.14
C LEU A 62 -2.49 14.99 14.06
N ARG A 63 -1.48 14.14 14.21
CA ARG A 63 -0.44 13.85 13.22
C ARG A 63 -0.51 12.41 12.73
N GLU A 64 -1.09 11.53 13.54
CA GLU A 64 -1.07 10.09 13.33
C GLU A 64 -2.38 9.46 13.80
N ILE A 65 -3.00 8.68 12.91
CA ILE A 65 -4.15 7.82 13.21
C ILE A 65 -3.75 6.39 12.87
N TRP A 66 -3.75 5.53 13.87
CA TRP A 66 -3.57 4.08 13.69
C TRP A 66 -4.82 3.33 14.12
N ILE A 67 -5.17 2.32 13.35
CA ILE A 67 -6.25 1.39 13.65
C ILE A 67 -5.63 -0.01 13.51
N TYR A 68 -5.66 -0.80 14.59
CA TYR A 68 -5.09 -2.14 14.58
C TYR A 68 -6.11 -3.16 15.08
N ASN A 69 -6.22 -4.29 14.38
CA ASN A 69 -7.03 -5.45 14.76
C ASN A 69 -8.46 -5.04 15.20
N SER A 70 -9.17 -4.30 14.34
CA SER A 70 -10.46 -3.68 14.66
C SER A 70 -11.43 -3.85 13.50
N THR A 71 -12.74 -3.68 13.75
CA THR A 71 -13.75 -3.62 12.69
C THR A 71 -14.39 -2.23 12.72
N ILE A 72 -14.23 -1.48 11.62
CA ILE A 72 -14.89 -0.18 11.45
C ILE A 72 -16.31 -0.45 10.97
N ARG A 73 -17.26 -0.36 11.91
CA ARG A 73 -18.68 -0.50 11.63
C ARG A 73 -19.26 0.77 11.01
N ASP A 74 -18.92 1.92 11.59
CA ASP A 74 -19.30 3.24 11.09
C ASP A 74 -18.18 4.26 11.27
N TRP A 75 -17.84 4.95 10.19
CA TRP A 75 -17.03 6.16 10.22
C TRP A 75 -17.58 7.06 9.12
N GLY A 76 -18.69 7.71 9.45
CA GLY A 76 -19.46 8.54 8.55
C GLY A 76 -18.85 9.93 8.28
N PRO A 77 -19.50 10.72 7.41
CA PRO A 77 -19.03 12.07 7.03
C PRO A 77 -19.03 13.08 8.17
N GLU A 78 -19.91 12.92 9.18
CA GLU A 78 -19.93 13.78 10.37
C GLU A 78 -18.66 13.66 11.21
N ALA A 79 -17.92 12.55 11.07
CA ALA A 79 -16.62 12.32 11.71
C ALA A 79 -15.48 12.35 10.67
N ALA A 80 -15.66 13.05 9.54
CA ALA A 80 -14.69 13.03 8.45
C ALA A 80 -13.31 13.56 8.87
N VAL A 81 -12.29 12.89 8.35
CA VAL A 81 -10.91 13.35 8.36
C VAL A 81 -10.78 14.47 7.33
N THR A 82 -10.79 15.71 7.81
CA THR A 82 -10.64 16.91 6.96
C THR A 82 -9.36 17.69 7.26
N ASN A 83 -8.90 18.49 6.32
CA ASN A 83 -7.80 19.43 6.48
C ASN A 83 -8.17 20.57 7.42
N SER A 84 -9.42 21.02 7.40
CA SER A 84 -9.92 22.06 8.31
C SER A 84 -9.83 21.65 9.78
N CYS A 85 -10.16 20.38 10.08
CA CYS A 85 -10.12 19.85 11.44
C CYS A 85 -8.75 19.24 11.78
N HIS A 86 -8.08 18.59 10.82
CA HIS A 86 -6.85 17.82 11.05
C HIS A 86 -5.70 18.29 10.13
N PRO A 87 -5.32 19.58 10.15
CA PRO A 87 -4.36 20.15 9.21
C PRO A 87 -2.93 19.58 9.38
N ASN A 88 -2.64 18.98 10.53
CA ASN A 88 -1.34 18.41 10.86
C ASN A 88 -1.23 16.91 10.58
N LEU A 89 -2.29 16.27 10.07
CA LEU A 89 -2.30 14.83 9.89
C LEU A 89 -1.29 14.43 8.80
N THR A 90 -0.38 13.52 9.15
CA THR A 90 0.71 13.06 8.27
C THR A 90 0.67 11.56 7.99
N VAL A 91 0.11 10.78 8.91
CA VAL A 91 0.08 9.31 8.83
C VAL A 91 -1.32 8.79 9.13
N LEU A 92 -1.82 7.93 8.25
CA LEU A 92 -3.02 7.13 8.43
C LEU A 92 -2.65 5.66 8.23
N SER A 93 -2.98 4.79 9.19
CA SER A 93 -2.72 3.36 9.06
C SER A 93 -3.89 2.51 9.57
N MET A 94 -4.31 1.53 8.77
CA MET A 94 -5.35 0.56 9.09
C MET A 94 -4.79 -0.84 8.88
N ILE A 95 -4.53 -1.54 9.97
CA ILE A 95 -3.77 -2.79 9.99
C ILE A 95 -4.63 -3.88 10.61
N ARG A 96 -4.82 -5.00 9.91
CA ARG A 96 -5.75 -6.06 10.35
C ARG A 96 -7.16 -5.49 10.60
N THR A 97 -7.62 -4.60 9.73
CA THR A 97 -8.87 -3.86 9.92
C THR A 97 -9.95 -4.34 8.96
N ASN A 98 -11.11 -4.70 9.51
CA ASN A 98 -12.30 -5.05 8.75
C ASN A 98 -13.16 -3.80 8.51
N LEU A 99 -13.44 -3.50 7.25
CA LEU A 99 -14.22 -2.37 6.78
C LEU A 99 -15.62 -2.84 6.38
N THR A 100 -16.66 -2.13 6.82
CA THR A 100 -18.05 -2.39 6.39
C THR A 100 -18.12 -2.47 4.86
N ASP A 101 -18.71 -3.56 4.37
CA ASP A 101 -18.85 -3.91 2.95
C ASP A 101 -17.55 -4.02 2.12
N GLY A 102 -16.38 -3.94 2.76
CA GLY A 102 -15.09 -3.93 2.08
C GLY A 102 -14.82 -2.63 1.32
N LEU A 103 -15.40 -1.51 1.78
CA LEU A 103 -15.28 -0.20 1.17
C LEU A 103 -14.51 0.77 2.07
N LEU A 104 -13.83 1.75 1.47
CA LEU A 104 -13.22 2.85 2.21
C LEU A 104 -14.32 3.61 2.99
N PRO A 105 -14.21 3.81 4.32
CA PRO A 105 -15.24 4.52 5.07
C PRO A 105 -15.42 5.97 4.58
N LEU A 106 -16.65 6.48 4.63
CA LEU A 106 -16.99 7.82 4.12
C LEU A 106 -16.21 8.94 4.84
N GLY A 107 -15.82 8.73 6.09
CA GLY A 107 -14.97 9.64 6.85
C GLY A 107 -13.60 9.87 6.22
N PHE A 108 -13.14 9.02 5.31
CA PHE A 108 -11.87 9.17 4.57
C PHE A 108 -12.05 9.67 3.12
N GLN A 109 -13.24 10.13 2.78
CA GLN A 109 -13.63 10.54 1.42
C GLN A 109 -14.03 12.01 1.32
N SER A 110 -13.60 12.85 2.27
CA SER A 110 -13.86 14.29 2.20
C SER A 110 -13.14 14.94 1.02
N ASP A 111 -13.77 15.93 0.39
CA ASP A 111 -13.10 16.78 -0.61
C ASP A 111 -12.10 17.75 0.05
N ASP A 112 -12.28 18.06 1.34
CA ASP A 112 -11.32 18.80 2.17
C ASP A 112 -10.37 17.82 2.88
N PHE A 113 -9.77 16.84 2.18
CA PHE A 113 -8.89 15.84 2.83
C PHE A 113 -7.54 16.46 3.25
N PRO A 114 -6.86 15.97 4.32
CA PRO A 114 -5.62 16.59 4.80
C PRO A 114 -4.49 16.64 3.77
N ILE A 115 -4.04 17.86 3.45
CA ILE A 115 -3.01 18.10 2.43
C ILE A 115 -1.60 17.69 2.88
N ASN A 116 -1.39 17.50 4.18
CA ASN A 116 -0.12 17.08 4.75
C ASN A 116 -0.05 15.57 4.98
N LEU A 117 -1.11 14.82 4.63
CA LEU A 117 -1.09 13.37 4.72
C LEU A 117 -0.16 12.82 3.65
N ILE A 118 0.96 12.25 4.08
CA ILE A 118 2.04 11.77 3.20
C ILE A 118 2.23 10.25 3.30
N GLN A 119 1.56 9.59 4.24
CA GLN A 119 1.66 8.15 4.40
C GLN A 119 0.29 7.54 4.70
N ILE A 120 -0.15 6.65 3.81
CA ILE A 120 -1.40 5.89 3.93
C ILE A 120 -1.03 4.40 3.84
N ASN A 121 -1.25 3.65 4.93
CA ASN A 121 -1.00 2.21 4.96
C ASN A 121 -2.27 1.46 5.31
N PHE A 122 -2.82 0.69 4.38
CA PHE A 122 -3.86 -0.31 4.63
C PHE A 122 -3.23 -1.68 4.45
N CYS A 123 -3.13 -2.48 5.50
CA CYS A 123 -2.47 -3.77 5.45
C CYS A 123 -3.34 -4.83 6.13
N GLU A 124 -3.52 -5.98 5.48
CA GLU A 124 -4.45 -7.01 5.94
C GLU A 124 -5.85 -6.47 6.20
N THR A 125 -6.45 -5.85 5.18
CA THR A 125 -7.83 -5.37 5.24
C THR A 125 -8.72 -6.19 4.30
N ASN A 126 -10.04 -5.97 4.36
CA ASN A 126 -10.97 -6.50 3.38
C ASN A 126 -11.33 -5.47 2.28
N LEU A 127 -10.51 -4.43 2.07
CA LEU A 127 -10.77 -3.39 1.07
C LEU A 127 -10.76 -3.98 -0.34
N ARG A 128 -11.85 -3.78 -1.10
CA ARG A 128 -12.03 -4.36 -2.45
C ARG A 128 -11.83 -3.37 -3.59
N THR A 129 -12.08 -2.10 -3.34
CA THR A 129 -11.89 -1.01 -4.31
C THR A 129 -11.76 0.32 -3.59
N LEU A 130 -11.34 1.35 -4.32
CA LEU A 130 -11.43 2.75 -3.92
C LEU A 130 -12.48 3.49 -4.77
N PRO A 131 -12.99 4.63 -4.31
CA PRO A 131 -13.77 5.53 -5.14
C PRO A 131 -13.02 5.94 -6.41
N ASP A 132 -13.77 6.07 -7.51
CA ASP A 132 -13.23 6.43 -8.81
C ASP A 132 -12.69 7.87 -8.86
N ASP A 133 -12.98 8.71 -7.87
CA ASP A 133 -12.59 10.11 -7.78
C ASP A 133 -11.60 10.39 -6.64
N ILE A 134 -10.99 9.35 -6.05
CA ILE A 134 -10.07 9.52 -4.91
C ILE A 134 -8.84 10.37 -5.26
N ASP A 135 -8.47 10.44 -6.54
CA ASP A 135 -7.40 11.30 -7.07
C ASP A 135 -7.71 12.80 -6.95
N GLY A 136 -8.99 13.18 -6.88
CA GLY A 136 -9.40 14.56 -6.60
C GLY A 136 -9.39 14.93 -5.11
N ARG A 137 -9.17 13.94 -4.23
CA ARG A 137 -9.30 14.09 -2.76
C ARG A 137 -7.98 13.88 -2.05
N TRP A 138 -7.26 12.80 -2.36
CA TRP A 138 -6.02 12.45 -1.69
C TRP A 138 -4.82 13.22 -2.21
N ASN A 139 -3.79 13.31 -1.38
CA ASN A 139 -2.55 14.00 -1.72
C ASN A 139 -1.68 13.15 -2.65
N PHE A 140 -1.32 13.69 -3.82
CA PHE A 140 -0.44 13.02 -4.80
C PHE A 140 0.99 12.77 -4.26
N ASN A 141 1.46 13.54 -3.27
CA ASN A 141 2.76 13.31 -2.65
C ASN A 141 2.75 12.19 -1.58
N ALA A 142 1.62 11.48 -1.41
CA ALA A 142 1.54 10.41 -0.44
C ALA A 142 2.26 9.15 -0.93
N SER A 143 2.89 8.44 0.00
CA SER A 143 3.21 7.02 -0.14
C SER A 143 1.98 6.21 0.27
N ILE A 144 1.50 5.37 -0.64
CA ILE A 144 0.26 4.60 -0.49
C ILE A 144 0.58 3.12 -0.57
N HIS A 145 0.36 2.42 0.54
CA HIS A 145 0.49 0.98 0.63
C HIS A 145 -0.87 0.38 0.95
N ILE A 146 -1.44 -0.40 0.04
CA ILE A 146 -2.67 -1.15 0.23
C ILE A 146 -2.32 -2.62 0.01
N GLU A 147 -1.82 -3.27 1.06
CA GLU A 147 -1.18 -4.58 1.00
C GLU A 147 -2.04 -5.67 1.66
N ASN A 148 -1.89 -6.92 1.23
CA ASN A 148 -2.65 -8.09 1.71
C ASN A 148 -4.17 -7.79 1.88
N SER A 149 -4.74 -7.05 0.94
CA SER A 149 -6.16 -6.66 0.99
C SER A 149 -6.96 -7.50 -0.01
N GLN A 150 -8.08 -6.98 -0.53
CA GLN A 150 -8.96 -7.72 -1.45
C GLN A 150 -9.15 -7.00 -2.79
N LEU A 151 -8.19 -6.16 -3.20
CA LEU A 151 -8.23 -5.50 -4.50
C LEU A 151 -8.10 -6.54 -5.61
N SER A 152 -9.14 -6.76 -6.41
CA SER A 152 -9.09 -7.67 -7.57
C SER A 152 -8.49 -7.01 -8.81
N ALA A 153 -8.36 -5.68 -8.81
CA ALA A 153 -7.78 -4.89 -9.90
C ALA A 153 -7.16 -3.62 -9.32
N ILE A 154 -6.24 -3.00 -10.07
CA ILE A 154 -5.64 -1.71 -9.70
C ILE A 154 -6.66 -0.59 -9.96
N PRO A 155 -7.11 0.17 -8.94
CA PRO A 155 -7.98 1.31 -9.15
C PRO A 155 -7.29 2.37 -10.02
N LEU A 156 -7.92 2.77 -11.14
CA LEU A 156 -7.35 3.77 -12.04
C LEU A 156 -7.18 5.14 -11.37
N SER A 157 -7.96 5.42 -10.33
CA SER A 157 -7.82 6.63 -9.52
C SER A 157 -6.48 6.67 -8.77
N LEU A 158 -5.91 5.55 -8.32
CA LEU A 158 -4.55 5.53 -7.75
C LEU A 158 -3.47 5.85 -8.80
N ILE A 159 -3.67 5.42 -10.05
CA ILE A 159 -2.75 5.72 -11.15
C ILE A 159 -2.81 7.21 -11.50
N ARG A 160 -4.01 7.81 -11.54
CA ARG A 160 -4.19 9.25 -11.80
C ARG A 160 -3.68 10.11 -10.64
N LEU A 161 -3.81 9.62 -9.41
CA LEU A 161 -3.29 10.29 -8.21
C LEU A 161 -1.77 10.43 -8.27
N GLN A 162 -1.06 9.48 -8.90
CA GLN A 162 0.41 9.45 -9.03
C GLN A 162 1.15 9.58 -7.68
N PRO A 163 0.91 8.67 -6.71
CA PRO A 163 1.65 8.64 -5.45
C PRO A 163 3.15 8.47 -5.68
N THR A 164 4.00 9.04 -4.82
CA THR A 164 5.46 8.86 -4.93
C THR A 164 5.88 7.39 -4.81
N SER A 165 5.17 6.62 -3.98
CA SER A 165 5.35 5.18 -3.78
C SER A 165 3.99 4.50 -3.73
N LEU A 166 3.80 3.45 -4.52
CA LEU A 166 2.60 2.64 -4.56
C LEU A 166 2.94 1.18 -4.30
N SER A 167 2.40 0.59 -3.22
CA SER A 167 2.46 -0.86 -3.01
C SER A 167 1.06 -1.43 -2.95
N LEU A 168 0.81 -2.43 -3.80
CA LEU A 168 -0.43 -3.21 -3.86
C LEU A 168 -0.15 -4.70 -3.61
N ALA A 169 0.95 -4.99 -2.92
CA ALA A 169 1.44 -6.34 -2.71
C ALA A 169 0.42 -7.25 -2.01
N GLY A 170 0.39 -8.53 -2.38
CA GLY A 170 -0.46 -9.54 -1.75
C GLY A 170 -1.97 -9.39 -2.00
N ASN A 171 -2.38 -8.54 -2.93
CA ASN A 171 -3.78 -8.48 -3.39
C ASN A 171 -4.04 -9.48 -4.53
N PRO A 172 -5.28 -9.94 -4.73
CA PRO A 172 -5.66 -10.85 -5.83
C PRO A 172 -5.77 -10.12 -7.19
N ILE A 173 -4.79 -9.27 -7.52
CA ILE A 173 -4.68 -8.54 -8.79
C ILE A 173 -4.11 -9.48 -9.84
N ASN A 174 -4.78 -9.64 -10.97
CA ASN A 174 -4.34 -10.53 -12.05
C ASN A 174 -3.90 -9.80 -13.33
N GLU A 175 -4.15 -8.49 -13.42
CA GLU A 175 -3.84 -7.68 -14.60
C GLU A 175 -3.14 -6.37 -14.22
N LEU A 176 -2.13 -6.01 -15.02
CA LEU A 176 -1.43 -4.73 -14.91
C LEU A 176 -1.84 -3.80 -16.06
N PRO A 177 -2.54 -2.67 -15.79
CA PRO A 177 -2.91 -1.74 -16.84
C PRO A 177 -1.65 -1.02 -17.37
N PRO A 178 -1.53 -0.80 -18.69
CA PRO A 178 -0.41 -0.05 -19.27
C PRO A 178 -0.15 1.29 -18.61
N LYS A 179 -1.24 1.98 -18.21
CA LYS A 179 -1.21 3.29 -17.56
C LYS A 179 -0.37 3.32 -16.27
N LEU A 180 -0.21 2.18 -15.60
CA LEU A 180 0.64 2.04 -14.41
C LEU A 180 2.11 2.38 -14.68
N PHE A 181 2.56 2.17 -15.93
CA PHE A 181 3.92 2.43 -16.39
C PHE A 181 4.02 3.69 -17.26
N GLU A 182 2.96 4.50 -17.33
CA GLU A 182 2.91 5.77 -18.08
C GLU A 182 2.87 6.98 -17.13
N THR A 183 3.50 6.85 -15.96
CA THR A 183 3.46 7.84 -14.88
C THR A 183 4.83 8.50 -14.69
N PRO A 184 4.98 9.82 -14.87
CA PRO A 184 6.26 10.51 -14.68
C PRO A 184 6.73 10.64 -13.22
N ASP A 185 5.82 10.51 -12.25
CA ASP A 185 6.09 10.90 -10.85
C ASP A 185 6.24 9.72 -9.88
N ILE A 186 5.77 8.51 -10.25
CA ILE A 186 5.83 7.34 -9.37
C ILE A 186 7.23 6.72 -9.40
N GLN A 187 7.91 6.69 -8.24
CA GLN A 187 9.28 6.19 -8.14
C GLN A 187 9.36 4.72 -7.76
N TYR A 188 8.30 4.20 -7.15
CA TYR A 188 8.23 2.82 -6.65
C TYR A 188 6.83 2.24 -6.90
N ILE A 189 6.78 1.08 -7.55
CA ILE A 189 5.55 0.29 -7.71
C ILE A 189 5.82 -1.14 -7.25
N SER A 190 4.99 -1.64 -6.33
CA SER A 190 4.94 -3.05 -5.99
C SER A 190 3.60 -3.66 -6.31
N VAL A 191 3.66 -4.79 -7.01
CA VAL A 191 2.58 -5.75 -7.18
C VAL A 191 3.08 -7.15 -6.81
N SER A 192 4.04 -7.22 -5.88
CA SER A 192 4.61 -8.49 -5.43
C SER A 192 3.53 -9.37 -4.81
N TYR A 193 3.65 -10.69 -4.97
CA TYR A 193 2.71 -11.69 -4.46
C TYR A 193 1.26 -11.45 -4.88
N THR A 194 1.05 -10.88 -6.06
CA THR A 194 -0.25 -10.81 -6.74
C THR A 194 -0.40 -11.96 -7.75
N ASP A 195 -1.60 -12.12 -8.31
CA ASP A 195 -1.94 -13.15 -9.30
C ASP A 195 -1.55 -12.77 -10.74
N VAL A 196 -0.70 -11.75 -10.91
CA VAL A 196 -0.25 -11.30 -12.23
C VAL A 196 0.56 -12.38 -12.94
N VAL A 197 0.24 -12.59 -14.21
CA VAL A 197 0.85 -13.60 -15.09
C VAL A 197 1.81 -13.01 -16.11
N GLU A 198 1.58 -11.78 -16.56
CA GLU A 198 2.44 -11.09 -17.53
C GLU A 198 2.40 -9.56 -17.33
N PRO A 199 3.48 -8.85 -17.67
CA PRO A 199 3.42 -7.40 -17.84
C PRO A 199 2.47 -7.01 -19.00
N PRO A 200 1.98 -5.76 -19.08
CA PRO A 200 1.13 -5.34 -20.19
C PRO A 200 1.83 -5.53 -21.52
N ARG A 201 1.09 -5.91 -22.56
CA ARG A 201 1.66 -6.16 -23.90
C ARG A 201 2.33 -4.93 -24.51
N SER A 202 1.83 -3.75 -24.21
CA SER A 202 2.34 -2.48 -24.74
C SER A 202 2.12 -1.36 -23.74
N VAL A 203 3.09 -0.45 -23.65
CA VAL A 203 3.04 0.80 -22.87
C VAL A 203 3.35 1.93 -23.85
N ALA A 204 2.48 2.94 -23.94
CA ALA A 204 2.63 3.98 -24.96
C ALA A 204 3.80 4.92 -24.65
N GLN A 205 4.03 5.19 -23.36
CA GLN A 205 5.08 6.07 -22.86
C GLN A 205 5.76 5.35 -21.68
N PRO A 206 6.72 4.44 -21.95
CA PRO A 206 7.43 3.75 -20.88
C PRO A 206 8.20 4.75 -20.01
N PRO A 207 8.45 4.42 -18.73
CA PRO A 207 9.14 5.32 -17.83
C PRO A 207 10.57 5.55 -18.32
N LEU A 208 10.99 6.83 -18.30
CA LEU A 208 12.34 7.26 -18.68
C LEU A 208 13.14 7.78 -17.48
N HIS A 209 12.56 7.72 -16.28
CA HIS A 209 13.22 8.06 -15.02
C HIS A 209 13.54 6.76 -14.25
N PRO A 210 14.49 6.80 -13.30
CA PRO A 210 14.71 5.69 -12.38
C PRO A 210 13.42 5.35 -11.64
N MET A 211 13.10 4.07 -11.60
CA MET A 211 11.88 3.56 -10.98
C MET A 211 12.12 2.13 -10.53
N VAL A 212 11.62 1.75 -9.36
CA VAL A 212 11.67 0.36 -8.92
C VAL A 212 10.31 -0.30 -9.16
N ILE A 213 10.32 -1.41 -9.87
CA ILE A 213 9.14 -2.26 -10.14
C ILE A 213 9.34 -3.58 -9.39
N ASP A 214 8.52 -3.82 -8.37
CA ASP A 214 8.56 -5.04 -7.56
C ASP A 214 7.46 -6.01 -7.99
N LEU A 215 7.90 -7.11 -8.60
CA LEU A 215 7.11 -8.21 -9.17
C LEU A 215 7.40 -9.52 -8.43
N ALA A 216 8.08 -9.48 -7.28
CA ALA A 216 8.47 -10.68 -6.54
C ALA A 216 7.27 -11.58 -6.24
N GLY A 217 7.46 -12.90 -6.28
CA GLY A 217 6.40 -13.87 -5.93
C GLY A 217 5.20 -13.91 -6.88
N THR A 218 5.21 -13.16 -8.00
CA THR A 218 4.21 -13.30 -9.07
C THR A 218 4.51 -14.51 -9.97
N THR A 219 3.67 -14.76 -10.96
CA THR A 219 3.86 -15.85 -11.93
C THR A 219 4.50 -15.41 -13.25
N ILE A 220 5.06 -14.20 -13.30
CA ILE A 220 5.71 -13.63 -14.48
C ILE A 220 6.89 -14.50 -14.94
N ALA A 221 6.87 -14.90 -16.21
CA ALA A 221 7.88 -15.75 -16.82
C ALA A 221 8.71 -15.06 -17.92
N PHE A 222 8.34 -13.85 -18.34
CA PHE A 222 8.99 -13.12 -19.43
C PHE A 222 8.63 -11.63 -19.39
N PHE A 223 9.29 -10.83 -20.25
CA PHE A 223 9.01 -9.40 -20.41
C PHE A 223 8.76 -9.01 -21.87
N TRP A 224 7.83 -8.08 -22.10
CA TRP A 224 7.56 -7.49 -23.42
C TRP A 224 8.56 -6.37 -23.74
N SER A 225 8.74 -6.07 -25.03
CA SER A 225 9.77 -5.16 -25.56
C SER A 225 9.61 -3.70 -25.16
N TRP A 226 8.45 -3.29 -24.63
CA TRP A 226 8.31 -1.92 -24.11
C TRP A 226 9.22 -1.65 -22.90
N ILE A 227 9.72 -2.71 -22.22
CA ILE A 227 10.67 -2.59 -21.11
C ILE A 227 12.07 -2.22 -21.59
N ASP A 228 12.41 -2.46 -22.86
CA ASP A 228 13.78 -2.31 -23.36
C ASP A 228 14.28 -0.86 -23.22
N PRO A 229 13.53 0.19 -23.64
CA PRO A 229 13.92 1.58 -23.40
C PRO A 229 14.04 1.93 -21.92
N PHE A 230 13.24 1.32 -21.04
CA PHE A 230 13.31 1.57 -19.61
C PHE A 230 14.65 1.09 -19.03
N ILE A 231 15.09 -0.11 -19.41
CA ILE A 231 16.38 -0.66 -18.96
C ILE A 231 17.57 0.10 -19.57
N GLU A 232 17.48 0.50 -20.85
CA GLU A 232 18.55 1.23 -21.54
C GLU A 232 18.79 2.62 -20.92
N ASN A 233 17.76 3.29 -20.41
CA ASN A 233 17.88 4.61 -19.80
C ASN A 233 18.30 4.57 -18.32
N ALA A 234 18.27 3.40 -17.67
CA ALA A 234 18.58 3.22 -16.26
C ALA A 234 20.06 2.86 -15.97
N ILE A 235 20.93 2.86 -16.97
CA ILE A 235 22.33 2.42 -16.84
C ILE A 235 23.09 3.40 -15.91
N GLY A 236 23.36 2.96 -14.68
CA GLY A 236 24.04 3.81 -13.69
C GLY A 236 24.18 3.20 -12.32
N ASP A 237 23.11 3.11 -11.52
CA ASP A 237 23.28 2.95 -10.06
C ASP A 237 22.16 2.21 -9.29
N THR A 238 21.06 1.73 -9.92
CA THR A 238 19.96 1.07 -9.17
C THR A 238 19.34 -0.12 -9.91
N LEU A 239 19.12 -1.23 -9.18
CA LEU A 239 18.29 -2.35 -9.63
C LEU A 239 16.86 -1.86 -9.88
N GLN A 240 16.35 -2.05 -11.09
CA GLN A 240 15.06 -1.49 -11.52
C GLN A 240 13.90 -2.46 -11.30
N ILE A 241 14.13 -3.77 -11.40
CA ILE A 241 13.07 -4.77 -11.34
C ILE A 241 13.41 -5.81 -10.27
N ILE A 242 12.55 -5.95 -9.26
CA ILE A 242 12.61 -7.03 -8.29
C ILE A 242 11.68 -8.14 -8.78
N ALA A 243 12.19 -9.34 -8.99
CA ALA A 243 11.43 -10.47 -9.52
C ALA A 243 11.72 -11.79 -8.79
N GLY A 244 12.27 -11.73 -7.57
CA GLY A 244 12.59 -12.93 -6.80
C GLY A 244 11.37 -13.83 -6.57
N GLY A 245 11.57 -15.13 -6.73
CA GLY A 245 10.49 -16.12 -6.60
C GLY A 245 9.58 -16.28 -7.82
N THR A 246 9.82 -15.54 -8.90
CA THR A 246 9.09 -15.72 -10.17
C THR A 246 9.62 -16.92 -10.99
N PRO A 247 8.82 -17.48 -11.92
CA PRO A 247 9.31 -18.41 -12.93
C PRO A 247 10.46 -17.84 -13.77
N TYR A 248 10.40 -16.54 -14.12
CA TYR A 248 11.48 -15.87 -14.86
C TYR A 248 12.83 -15.96 -14.14
N CYS A 249 12.86 -15.68 -12.83
CA CYS A 249 14.10 -15.80 -12.04
C CYS A 249 14.57 -17.24 -11.87
N SER A 250 13.65 -18.20 -11.87
CA SER A 250 14.01 -19.63 -11.86
C SER A 250 14.69 -20.03 -13.17
N ASP A 251 14.18 -19.56 -14.31
CA ASP A 251 14.81 -19.76 -15.62
C ASP A 251 16.19 -19.11 -15.67
N LEU A 252 16.33 -17.86 -15.24
CA LEU A 252 17.63 -17.17 -15.20
C LEU A 252 18.68 -17.93 -14.41
N ALA A 253 18.32 -18.50 -13.25
CA ALA A 253 19.24 -19.31 -12.46
C ALA A 253 19.73 -20.53 -13.24
N THR A 254 18.87 -21.20 -14.01
CA THR A 254 19.29 -22.35 -14.84
C THR A 254 20.10 -21.95 -16.07
N ILE A 255 19.78 -20.81 -16.69
CA ILE A 255 20.52 -20.25 -17.85
C ILE A 255 21.93 -19.84 -17.43
N PHE A 256 22.09 -19.09 -16.34
CA PHE A 256 23.39 -18.61 -15.88
C PHE A 256 24.30 -19.74 -15.38
N ASN A 257 23.73 -20.85 -14.94
CA ASN A 257 24.49 -22.07 -14.60
C ASN A 257 24.78 -22.97 -15.80
N GLY A 258 24.35 -22.58 -17.02
CA GLY A 258 24.57 -23.33 -18.25
C GLY A 258 23.78 -24.63 -18.37
N LEU A 259 22.71 -24.80 -17.58
CA LEU A 259 21.87 -26.00 -17.59
C LEU A 259 20.89 -26.00 -18.76
N VAL A 260 20.40 -24.84 -19.16
CA VAL A 260 19.53 -24.61 -20.32
C VAL A 260 20.01 -23.38 -21.08
N SER A 261 19.66 -23.29 -22.37
CA SER A 261 20.09 -22.20 -23.25
C SER A 261 19.00 -21.17 -23.57
N ASN A 262 17.79 -21.35 -23.05
CA ASN A 262 16.66 -20.46 -23.32
C ASN A 262 15.65 -20.46 -22.16
N PHE A 263 14.80 -19.43 -22.12
CA PHE A 263 13.66 -19.35 -21.21
C PHE A 263 12.64 -20.46 -21.49
N SER A 264 11.92 -20.88 -20.45
CA SER A 264 10.87 -21.90 -20.52
C SER A 264 9.57 -21.36 -21.14
N ALA A 265 9.36 -20.05 -21.07
CA ALA A 265 8.22 -19.37 -21.69
C ALA A 265 8.21 -19.55 -23.23
N VAL A 266 7.02 -19.78 -23.79
CA VAL A 266 6.83 -19.92 -25.24
C VAL A 266 7.18 -18.59 -25.92
N PHE A 267 8.07 -18.61 -26.91
CA PHE A 267 8.44 -17.40 -27.62
C PHE A 267 7.25 -16.74 -28.33
N HIS A 268 7.08 -15.44 -28.11
CA HIS A 268 6.14 -14.60 -28.84
C HIS A 268 6.83 -13.38 -29.46
N GLN A 269 6.34 -12.94 -30.63
CA GLN A 269 6.79 -11.69 -31.23
C GLN A 269 6.47 -10.52 -30.28
N GLY A 270 7.47 -9.66 -30.05
CA GLY A 270 7.37 -8.53 -29.12
C GLY A 270 8.00 -8.78 -27.75
N TYR A 271 8.69 -9.91 -27.55
CA TYR A 271 9.51 -10.13 -26.36
C TYR A 271 10.69 -9.14 -26.29
N SER A 272 11.06 -8.80 -25.06
CA SER A 272 12.21 -7.95 -24.75
C SER A 272 13.49 -8.53 -25.35
N GLN A 273 14.22 -7.69 -26.09
CA GLN A 273 15.49 -8.08 -26.70
C GLN A 273 16.63 -8.16 -25.69
N HIS A 274 16.44 -7.55 -24.51
CA HIS A 274 17.39 -7.56 -23.41
C HIS A 274 17.04 -8.62 -22.37
N LEU A 275 15.85 -8.54 -21.79
CA LEU A 275 15.43 -9.34 -20.64
C LEU A 275 14.92 -10.73 -21.03
N THR A 276 14.34 -10.92 -22.21
CA THR A 276 13.82 -12.24 -22.66
C THR A 276 14.70 -12.86 -23.76
N ASN A 277 15.99 -12.55 -23.74
CA ASN A 277 16.99 -13.13 -24.63
C ASN A 277 18.16 -13.68 -23.81
N ALA A 278 18.29 -15.01 -23.81
CA ALA A 278 19.23 -15.75 -22.98
C ALA A 278 20.69 -15.71 -23.46
N SER A 279 20.98 -15.03 -24.58
CA SER A 279 22.34 -14.86 -25.11
C SER A 279 23.30 -14.32 -24.05
N GLU A 280 24.52 -14.86 -23.99
CA GLU A 280 25.58 -14.40 -23.08
C GLU A 280 25.88 -12.89 -23.21
N SER A 281 25.65 -12.32 -24.40
CA SER A 281 25.76 -10.87 -24.64
C SER A 281 24.87 -10.02 -23.73
N ASN A 282 23.76 -10.57 -23.26
CA ASN A 282 22.77 -9.85 -22.45
C ASN A 282 22.91 -10.09 -20.96
N TRP A 283 23.76 -11.03 -20.53
CA TRP A 283 23.84 -11.44 -19.12
C TRP A 283 24.18 -10.29 -18.18
N ASN A 284 25.04 -9.36 -18.61
CA ASN A 284 25.37 -8.19 -17.80
C ASN A 284 24.19 -7.23 -17.63
N ILE A 285 23.41 -7.00 -18.70
CA ILE A 285 22.21 -6.16 -18.65
C ILE A 285 21.18 -6.79 -17.71
N ILE A 286 20.93 -8.09 -17.84
CA ILE A 286 19.98 -8.81 -17.00
C ILE A 286 20.37 -8.72 -15.52
N ARG A 287 21.64 -8.94 -15.17
CA ARG A 287 22.13 -8.86 -13.78
C ARG A 287 22.06 -7.46 -13.17
N GLN A 288 22.13 -6.42 -14.00
CA GLN A 288 21.98 -5.02 -13.55
C GLN A 288 20.50 -4.60 -13.44
N ALA A 289 19.64 -5.17 -14.29
CA ALA A 289 18.23 -4.82 -14.35
C ALA A 289 17.37 -5.57 -13.33
N ILE A 290 17.67 -6.85 -13.10
CA ILE A 290 16.81 -7.78 -12.35
C ILE A 290 17.45 -8.20 -11.04
N ASP A 291 16.73 -8.00 -9.94
CA ASP A 291 16.98 -8.62 -8.64
C ASP A 291 16.12 -9.89 -8.48
N CYS A 292 16.78 -11.05 -8.47
CA CYS A 292 16.15 -12.35 -8.24
C CYS A 292 16.27 -12.85 -6.79
N ASP A 293 17.02 -12.14 -5.95
CA ASP A 293 17.33 -12.55 -4.57
C ASP A 293 16.29 -12.00 -3.59
N THR A 294 15.82 -10.76 -3.81
CA THR A 294 14.83 -10.11 -2.95
C THR A 294 13.45 -10.74 -3.11
N ARG A 295 12.84 -11.16 -1.99
CA ARG A 295 11.52 -11.84 -1.93
C ARG A 295 10.56 -11.23 -0.90
N THR A 296 10.58 -9.92 -0.72
CA THR A 296 9.74 -9.26 0.29
C THR A 296 8.26 -9.30 -0.09
N SER A 297 7.41 -9.88 0.77
CA SER A 297 5.97 -10.04 0.51
C SER A 297 5.16 -8.78 0.73
N VAL A 298 5.42 -8.04 1.79
CA VAL A 298 4.76 -6.77 2.12
C VAL A 298 5.80 -5.77 2.60
N LYS A 299 5.66 -4.50 2.24
CA LYS A 299 6.56 -3.44 2.72
C LYS A 299 6.17 -2.97 4.11
N PHE A 300 4.89 -3.07 4.46
CA PHE A 300 4.46 -2.74 5.80
C PHE A 300 5.05 -3.74 6.81
N PRO A 301 5.67 -3.29 7.92
CA PRO A 301 6.36 -4.15 8.89
C PRO A 301 5.34 -4.87 9.81
N LEU A 302 4.54 -5.76 9.22
CA LEU A 302 3.41 -6.40 9.88
C LEU A 302 3.85 -7.22 11.11
N GLU A 303 4.94 -7.99 11.01
CA GLU A 303 5.46 -8.78 12.14
C GLU A 303 5.83 -7.92 13.35
N SER A 304 6.42 -6.73 13.11
CA SER A 304 6.75 -5.79 14.18
C SER A 304 5.51 -5.23 14.87
N TRP A 305 4.46 -4.93 14.09
CA TRP A 305 3.18 -4.48 14.61
C TRP A 305 2.47 -5.59 15.40
N ASP A 306 2.52 -6.82 14.91
CA ASP A 306 1.95 -7.97 15.61
C ASP A 306 2.68 -8.27 16.92
N ALA A 307 4.01 -8.15 16.94
CA ALA A 307 4.79 -8.31 18.17
C ALA A 307 4.49 -7.20 19.19
N GLN A 308 4.19 -5.98 18.74
CA GLN A 308 3.97 -4.83 19.62
C GLN A 308 2.51 -4.68 20.09
N TYR A 309 1.56 -4.93 19.21
CA TYR A 309 0.13 -4.67 19.40
C TYR A 309 -0.73 -5.92 19.33
N GLY A 310 -0.17 -7.06 18.94
CA GLY A 310 -0.88 -8.33 18.98
C GLY A 310 -1.26 -8.72 20.40
N MET A 311 -2.37 -9.43 20.54
CA MET A 311 -2.73 -10.05 21.81
C MET A 311 -1.86 -11.30 21.99
N GLU A 312 -1.05 -11.36 23.04
CA GLU A 312 -0.48 -12.63 23.49
C GLU A 312 -1.64 -13.52 23.96
N PHE A 313 -2.00 -14.53 23.17
CA PHE A 313 -2.81 -15.62 23.68
C PHE A 313 -1.95 -16.41 24.68
N GLN A 314 -2.08 -16.10 25.97
CA GLN A 314 -1.75 -17.08 27.00
C GLN A 314 -2.72 -18.25 26.82
N CYS A 315 -2.29 -19.26 26.07
CA CYS A 315 -2.93 -20.57 26.02
C CYS A 315 -2.81 -21.28 27.37
#